data_AF-A0A6V7ICX1-F1
#
_entry.id   AF-A0A6V7ICX1-F1
#
_cell.length_a   1.000
_cell.length_b   1.000
_cell.length_c   1.000
_cell.angle_alpha   90.00
_cell.angle_beta   90.00
_cell.angle_gamma   90.00
#
_symmetry.space_group_name_H-M   'P 1'
#
loop_
_entity.id
_entity.type
_entity.pdbx_description
1 polymer ?
#
loop_
_entity_poly.entity_id
_entity_poly.type
_entity_poly.pdbx_seq_one_letter_code
_entity_poly.pdbx_strand_id
1 'polypeptide(L)'
;LISLTLHHCAKSAYRKHRLPLALHLALSLEPVNENERSLLQDGVSLKKDDNSQFNIPDWVPEERKPAVKAFAATLPEIASKLKKEWLEDVKNIYKEQNLSAFQKVLVVQAFRPDYLHSALTKLATDQLGVKDLAPPPWSLQKIAEKGERPVLFLLSPGADPGPELRSLVASTRLPQGFIEISLGQGQVGQAEIALEKVC
;
A
#
# COMPACT_ATOMS: atom_id res chain seq x y z
N LEU A 1 5.79 16.18 -5.47
CA LEU A 1 4.76 15.68 -6.41
C LEU A 1 4.32 14.25 -6.06
N ILE A 2 5.26 13.29 -5.95
CA ILE A 2 4.97 11.87 -5.65
C ILE A 2 4.11 11.66 -4.39
N SER A 3 4.50 12.28 -3.26
CA SER A 3 3.73 12.22 -2.01
C SER A 3 2.28 12.74 -2.16
N LEU A 4 2.08 13.79 -2.96
CA LEU A 4 0.75 14.34 -3.21
C LEU A 4 -0.09 13.32 -4.01
N THR A 5 0.47 12.74 -5.07
CA THR A 5 -0.19 11.69 -5.87
C THR A 5 -0.55 10.49 -5.00
N LEU A 6 0.39 9.98 -4.20
CA LEU A 6 0.14 8.86 -3.28
C LEU A 6 -1.02 9.18 -2.35
N HIS A 7 -1.00 10.34 -1.68
CA HIS A 7 -2.06 10.70 -0.75
C HIS A 7 -3.41 10.91 -1.44
N HIS A 8 -3.45 11.43 -2.66
CA HIS A 8 -4.68 11.55 -3.43
C HIS A 8 -5.26 10.17 -3.79
N CYS A 9 -4.44 9.24 -4.28
CA CYS A 9 -4.88 7.88 -4.56
C CYS A 9 -5.22 7.08 -3.28
N ALA A 10 -4.50 7.31 -2.19
CA ALA A 10 -4.73 6.63 -0.92
C ALA A 10 -6.01 7.11 -0.20
N LYS A 11 -6.55 8.29 -0.56
CA LYS A 11 -7.85 8.77 -0.08
C LYS A 11 -9.02 7.99 -0.68
N SER A 12 -8.92 7.57 -1.94
CA SER A 12 -9.93 6.75 -2.61
C SER A 12 -9.74 5.24 -2.39
N ALA A 13 -8.60 4.81 -1.86
CA ALA A 13 -8.31 3.42 -1.57
C ALA A 13 -8.63 3.02 -0.11
N TYR A 14 -9.25 1.84 0.05
CA TYR A 14 -9.39 1.21 1.37
C TYR A 14 -8.02 0.96 2.02
N ARG A 15 -7.97 0.93 3.36
CA ARG A 15 -6.73 0.70 4.14
C ARG A 15 -5.92 -0.49 3.64
N LYS A 16 -6.58 -1.62 3.32
CA LYS A 16 -5.93 -2.86 2.84
C LYS A 16 -5.21 -2.72 1.49
N HIS A 17 -5.57 -1.73 0.67
CA HIS A 17 -5.00 -1.54 -0.67
C HIS A 17 -3.93 -0.45 -0.72
N ARG A 18 -3.69 0.26 0.38
CA ARG A 18 -2.69 1.35 0.42
C ARG A 18 -1.27 0.85 0.21
N LEU A 19 -0.89 -0.25 0.85
CA LEU A 19 0.45 -0.82 0.70
C LEU A 19 0.69 -1.35 -0.73
N PRO A 20 -0.18 -2.17 -1.33
CA PRO A 20 -0.03 -2.57 -2.73
C PRO A 20 0.07 -1.40 -3.71
N LEU A 21 -0.77 -0.37 -3.52
CA LEU A 21 -0.72 0.86 -4.33
C LEU A 21 0.63 1.58 -4.18
N ALA A 22 1.10 1.75 -2.95
CA ALA A 22 2.37 2.41 -2.67
C ALA A 22 3.55 1.62 -3.25
N LEU A 23 3.56 0.29 -3.09
CA LEU A 23 4.58 -0.58 -3.67
C LEU A 23 4.59 -0.49 -5.19
N HIS A 24 3.42 -0.50 -5.83
CA HIS A 24 3.34 -0.34 -7.28
C HIS A 24 3.98 0.97 -7.73
N LEU A 25 3.64 2.10 -7.08
CA LEU A 25 4.23 3.40 -7.37
C LEU A 25 5.75 3.42 -7.11
N ALA A 26 6.20 2.83 -6.01
CA ALA A 26 7.61 2.81 -5.63
C ALA A 26 8.46 2.02 -6.63
N LEU A 27 7.99 0.84 -7.04
CA LEU A 27 8.65 0.00 -8.05
C LEU A 27 8.57 0.57 -9.47
N SER A 28 7.60 1.45 -9.75
CA SER A 28 7.56 2.21 -11.00
C SER A 28 8.60 3.34 -11.06
N LEU A 29 9.04 3.86 -9.91
CA LEU A 29 10.06 4.92 -9.83
C LEU A 29 11.47 4.32 -9.85
N GLU A 30 11.69 3.26 -9.08
CA GLU A 30 12.95 2.52 -9.03
C GLU A 30 12.70 1.10 -9.54
N PRO A 31 12.89 0.84 -10.84
CA PRO A 31 12.67 -0.49 -11.39
C PRO A 31 13.66 -1.47 -10.78
N VAL A 32 13.12 -2.58 -10.31
CA VAL A 32 13.87 -3.72 -9.78
C VAL A 32 14.02 -4.80 -10.84
N ASN A 33 14.96 -5.72 -10.64
CA ASN A 33 15.11 -6.87 -11.51
C ASN A 33 13.81 -7.69 -11.51
N GLU A 34 13.33 -8.07 -12.70
CA GLU A 34 12.08 -8.84 -12.86
C GLU A 34 12.14 -10.20 -12.14
N ASN A 35 13.32 -10.82 -12.04
CA ASN A 35 13.49 -12.06 -11.27
C ASN A 35 13.34 -11.85 -9.76
N GLU A 36 13.84 -10.73 -9.25
CA GLU A 36 13.67 -10.36 -7.83
C GLU A 36 12.19 -10.02 -7.56
N ARG A 37 11.54 -9.35 -8.51
CA ARG A 37 10.12 -8.98 -8.43
C ARG A 37 9.20 -10.19 -8.46
N SER A 38 9.46 -11.16 -9.33
CA SER A 38 8.67 -12.40 -9.40
C SER A 38 8.83 -13.22 -8.13
N LEU A 39 10.03 -13.29 -7.54
CA LEU A 39 10.23 -13.93 -6.23
C LEU A 39 9.36 -13.30 -5.13
N LEU A 40 9.22 -11.97 -5.11
CA LEU A 40 8.37 -11.29 -4.14
C LEU A 40 6.87 -11.61 -4.35
N GLN A 41 6.41 -11.69 -5.60
CA GLN A 41 5.00 -11.87 -5.96
C GLN A 41 4.55 -13.33 -5.91
N ASP A 42 5.33 -14.23 -6.52
CA ASP A 42 5.01 -15.65 -6.68
C ASP A 42 5.50 -16.49 -5.49
N GLY A 43 6.42 -15.93 -4.70
CA GLY A 43 7.01 -16.62 -3.55
C GLY A 43 7.71 -17.92 -3.96
N VAL A 44 7.29 -19.03 -3.35
CA VAL A 44 7.89 -20.37 -3.54
C VAL A 44 7.51 -21.00 -4.88
N SER A 45 6.58 -20.41 -5.65
CA SER A 45 6.08 -20.96 -6.91
C SER A 45 7.05 -20.85 -8.10
N LEU A 46 8.29 -20.39 -7.89
CA LEU A 46 9.33 -20.46 -8.91
C LEU A 46 9.61 -21.93 -9.26
N LYS A 47 9.64 -22.17 -10.57
CA LYS A 47 9.70 -23.48 -11.22
C LYS A 47 10.69 -24.43 -10.53
N LYS A 48 10.26 -25.69 -10.40
CA LYS A 48 11.07 -26.86 -10.02
C LYS A 48 12.18 -27.09 -11.06
N ASP A 49 13.17 -26.22 -11.13
CA ASP A 49 14.45 -26.61 -11.69
C ASP A 49 15.30 -27.14 -10.53
N ASP A 50 15.36 -28.47 -10.44
CA ASP A 50 16.12 -29.26 -9.45
C ASP A 50 17.64 -29.06 -9.54
N ASN A 51 18.13 -28.06 -10.28
CA ASN A 51 19.54 -27.92 -10.66
C ASN A 51 20.36 -26.89 -9.85
N SER A 52 19.81 -26.27 -8.81
CA SER A 52 20.64 -25.54 -7.84
C SER A 52 20.92 -26.41 -6.62
N GLN A 53 22.09 -27.05 -6.60
CA GLN A 53 22.68 -27.72 -5.43
C GLN A 53 23.11 -26.67 -4.37
N PHE A 54 22.20 -25.79 -3.97
CA PHE A 54 22.43 -24.95 -2.81
C PHE A 54 22.17 -25.78 -1.55
N ASN A 55 23.25 -26.14 -0.85
CA ASN A 55 23.15 -26.80 0.45
C ASN A 55 22.62 -25.79 1.47
N ILE A 56 21.34 -25.93 1.81
CA ILE A 56 20.69 -25.09 2.81
C ILE A 56 21.31 -25.42 4.18
N PRO A 57 21.77 -24.43 4.95
CA PRO A 57 22.34 -24.69 6.26
C PRO A 57 21.35 -25.35 7.23
N ASP A 58 21.84 -26.27 8.08
CA ASP A 58 21.02 -27.04 9.02
C ASP A 58 20.32 -26.17 10.09
N TRP A 59 20.81 -24.96 10.32
CA TRP A 59 20.20 -24.02 11.26
C TRP A 59 18.92 -23.37 10.72
N VAL A 60 18.61 -23.52 9.42
CA VAL A 60 17.37 -23.01 8.82
C VAL A 60 16.22 -23.96 9.17
N PRO A 61 15.12 -23.47 9.78
CA PRO A 61 13.96 -24.29 10.09
C PRO A 61 13.39 -24.96 8.82
N GLU A 62 12.96 -26.23 8.94
CA GLU A 62 12.40 -27.01 7.81
C GLU A 62 11.30 -26.25 7.06
N GLU A 63 10.44 -25.54 7.80
CA GLU A 63 9.35 -24.74 7.24
C GLU A 63 9.81 -23.58 6.34
N ARG A 64 11.03 -23.09 6.54
CA ARG A 64 11.61 -21.97 5.77
C ARG A 64 12.48 -22.45 4.61
N LYS A 65 12.94 -23.70 4.60
CA LYS A 65 13.80 -24.24 3.55
C LYS A 65 13.28 -24.04 2.13
N PRO A 66 11.97 -24.21 1.82
CA PRO A 66 11.46 -23.94 0.47
C PRO A 66 11.63 -22.48 0.04
N ALA A 67 11.38 -21.54 0.96
CA ALA A 67 11.52 -20.11 0.68
C ALA A 67 13.00 -19.71 0.52
N VAL A 68 13.90 -20.27 1.36
CA VAL A 68 15.35 -20.05 1.23
C VAL A 68 15.90 -20.67 -0.05
N LYS A 69 15.37 -21.83 -0.49
CA LYS A 69 15.74 -22.44 -1.79
C LYS A 69 15.34 -21.54 -2.96
N ALA A 70 14.10 -21.04 -2.97
CA ALA A 70 13.63 -20.12 -4.01
C ALA A 70 14.46 -18.82 -4.01
N PHE A 71 14.77 -18.28 -2.83
CA PHE A 71 15.67 -17.13 -2.69
C PHE A 71 17.08 -17.41 -3.24
N ALA A 72 17.68 -18.56 -2.90
CA ALA A 72 19.01 -18.93 -3.35
C ALA A 72 19.09 -19.20 -4.85
N ALA A 73 18.02 -19.68 -5.47
CA ALA A 73 17.93 -19.86 -6.92
C ALA A 73 17.95 -18.51 -7.66
N THR A 74 17.29 -17.48 -7.10
CA THR A 74 17.24 -16.14 -7.70
C THR A 74 18.48 -15.30 -7.39
N LEU A 75 19.01 -15.42 -6.17
CA LEU A 75 20.09 -14.59 -5.63
C LEU A 75 21.22 -15.43 -5.02
N PRO A 76 21.95 -16.20 -5.84
CA PRO A 76 22.99 -17.13 -5.36
C PRO A 76 24.15 -16.41 -4.64
N GLU A 77 24.52 -15.21 -5.09
CA GLU A 77 25.57 -14.39 -4.47
C GLU A 77 25.27 -14.04 -3.01
N ILE A 78 24.00 -13.73 -2.71
CA ILE A 78 23.56 -13.38 -1.35
C ILE A 78 23.37 -14.65 -0.52
N ALA A 79 22.86 -15.72 -1.14
CA ALA A 79 22.72 -17.02 -0.49
C ALA A 79 24.07 -17.65 -0.09
N SER A 80 25.17 -17.34 -0.78
CA SER A 80 26.50 -17.79 -0.34
C SER A 80 26.94 -17.20 1.02
N LYS A 81 26.33 -16.07 1.43
CA LYS A 81 26.68 -15.30 2.65
C LYS A 81 25.53 -15.28 3.66
N LEU A 82 24.73 -16.33 3.71
CA LEU A 82 23.65 -16.44 4.71
C LEU A 82 24.20 -16.36 6.13
N LYS A 83 23.47 -15.64 6.98
CA LYS A 83 23.84 -15.40 8.37
C LYS A 83 22.73 -15.90 9.29
N LYS A 84 23.10 -16.64 10.34
CA LYS A 84 22.14 -17.15 11.34
C LYS A 84 21.47 -15.98 12.09
N GLU A 85 22.20 -14.89 12.27
CA GLU A 85 21.77 -13.67 12.92
C GLU A 85 20.55 -13.01 12.25
N TRP A 86 20.29 -13.31 10.97
CA TRP A 86 19.11 -12.83 10.24
C TRP A 86 17.81 -13.51 10.68
N LEU A 87 17.88 -14.78 11.15
CA LEU A 87 16.74 -15.45 11.75
C LEU A 87 16.43 -14.91 13.15
N GLU A 88 17.48 -14.62 13.92
CA GLU A 88 17.35 -14.21 15.31
C GLU A 88 16.72 -12.81 15.42
N ASP A 89 17.25 -11.82 14.68
CA ASP A 89 16.73 -10.45 14.69
C ASP A 89 16.71 -9.84 13.28
N VAL A 90 15.53 -9.38 12.86
CA VAL A 90 15.31 -8.67 11.60
C VAL A 90 16.19 -7.41 11.48
N LYS A 91 16.57 -6.79 12.59
CA LYS A 91 17.48 -5.62 12.60
C LYS A 91 18.83 -5.95 11.97
N ASN A 92 19.30 -7.19 12.08
CA ASN A 92 20.58 -7.59 11.50
C ASN A 92 20.54 -7.59 9.97
N ILE A 93 19.37 -7.89 9.38
CA ILE A 93 19.16 -7.78 7.93
C ILE A 93 19.32 -6.31 7.48
N TYR A 94 18.75 -5.36 8.24
CA TYR A 94 18.82 -3.94 7.87
C TYR A 94 20.21 -3.31 8.03
N LYS A 95 21.06 -3.88 8.90
CA LYS A 95 22.47 -3.47 9.07
C LYS A 95 23.36 -3.84 7.89
N GLU A 96 22.95 -4.79 7.04
CA GLU A 96 23.75 -5.18 5.87
C GLU A 96 23.88 -4.01 4.89
N GLN A 97 25.11 -3.52 4.68
CA GLN A 97 25.37 -2.41 3.74
C GLN A 97 25.47 -2.89 2.29
N ASN A 98 25.77 -4.18 2.09
CA ASN A 98 25.96 -4.78 0.77
C ASN A 98 24.65 -5.23 0.09
N LEU A 99 23.50 -5.00 0.73
CA LEU A 99 22.19 -5.38 0.21
C LEU A 99 21.38 -4.13 -0.16
N SER A 100 20.75 -4.16 -1.33
CA SER A 100 19.78 -3.14 -1.72
C SER A 100 18.56 -3.15 -0.79
N ALA A 101 17.79 -2.07 -0.76
CA ALA A 101 16.56 -2.00 0.04
C ALA A 101 15.57 -3.11 -0.35
N PHE A 102 15.45 -3.42 -1.65
CA PHE A 102 14.59 -4.49 -2.15
C PHE A 102 15.11 -5.88 -1.76
N GLN A 103 16.42 -6.11 -1.88
CA GLN A 103 17.05 -7.38 -1.47
C GLN A 103 16.88 -7.65 0.03
N LYS A 104 16.93 -6.61 0.88
CA LYS A 104 16.60 -6.74 2.31
C LYS A 104 15.18 -7.24 2.52
N VAL A 105 14.20 -6.76 1.74
CA VAL A 105 12.82 -7.26 1.79
C VAL A 105 12.74 -8.73 1.39
N LEU A 106 13.47 -9.16 0.35
CA LEU A 106 13.52 -10.57 -0.06
C LEU A 106 14.15 -11.47 1.02
N VAL A 107 15.19 -11.00 1.71
CA VAL A 107 15.76 -11.72 2.86
C VAL A 107 14.72 -11.81 3.99
N VAL A 108 13.98 -10.74 4.28
CA VAL A 108 12.88 -10.79 5.27
C VAL A 108 11.80 -11.78 4.82
N GLN A 109 11.40 -11.80 3.55
CA GLN A 109 10.42 -12.75 3.03
C GLN A 109 10.85 -14.21 3.22
N ALA A 110 12.13 -14.52 2.99
CA ALA A 110 12.66 -15.87 3.09
C ALA A 110 12.81 -16.35 4.56
N PHE A 111 13.31 -15.48 5.44
CA PHE A 111 13.68 -15.86 6.81
C PHE A 111 12.67 -15.44 7.87
N ARG A 112 12.02 -14.28 7.72
CA ARG A 112 11.15 -13.62 8.71
C ARG A 112 9.87 -13.03 8.08
N PRO A 113 9.01 -13.88 7.50
CA PRO A 113 7.79 -13.42 6.82
C PRO A 113 6.81 -12.69 7.74
N ASP A 114 6.91 -12.91 9.06
CA ASP A 114 6.20 -12.16 10.11
C ASP A 114 6.47 -10.65 10.06
N TYR A 115 7.65 -10.24 9.57
CA TYR A 115 8.02 -8.83 9.40
C TYR A 115 7.85 -8.32 7.96
N LEU A 116 7.36 -9.14 7.03
CA LEU A 116 7.29 -8.78 5.61
C LEU A 116 6.41 -7.55 5.37
N HIS A 117 5.28 -7.44 6.05
CA HIS A 117 4.40 -6.27 5.93
C HIS A 117 5.11 -4.96 6.34
N SER A 118 5.83 -4.99 7.46
CA SER A 118 6.62 -3.85 7.94
C SER A 118 7.79 -3.53 7.02
N ALA A 119 8.46 -4.56 6.48
CA ALA A 119 9.57 -4.40 5.54
C ALA A 119 9.12 -3.76 4.22
N LEU A 120 8.00 -4.22 3.66
CA LEU A 120 7.39 -3.65 2.47
C LEU A 120 6.92 -2.21 2.70
N THR A 121 6.31 -1.95 3.85
CA THR A 121 5.89 -0.60 4.23
C THR A 121 7.10 0.33 4.29
N LYS A 122 8.18 -0.12 4.95
CA LYS A 122 9.43 0.64 5.05
C LYS A 122 10.06 0.91 3.69
N LEU A 123 10.14 -0.10 2.81
CA LEU A 123 10.63 0.07 1.45
C LEU A 123 9.83 1.16 0.70
N ALA A 124 8.49 1.06 0.73
CA ALA A 124 7.62 2.02 0.06
C ALA A 124 7.72 3.43 0.66
N THR A 125 7.77 3.57 1.99
CA THR A 125 7.90 4.89 2.63
C THR A 125 9.24 5.54 2.33
N ASP A 126 10.32 4.77 2.36
CA ASP A 126 11.68 5.26 2.11
C ASP A 126 11.85 5.68 0.64
N GLN A 127 11.40 4.87 -0.33
CA GLN A 127 11.46 5.20 -1.76
C GLN A 127 10.53 6.34 -2.16
N LEU A 128 9.32 6.41 -1.59
CA LEU A 128 8.36 7.48 -1.90
C LEU A 128 8.61 8.77 -1.11
N GLY A 129 9.55 8.75 -0.16
CA GLY A 129 9.89 9.89 0.69
C GLY A 129 8.74 10.36 1.58
N VAL A 130 7.92 9.42 2.08
CA VAL A 130 6.76 9.72 2.94
C VAL A 130 6.93 9.10 4.33
N LYS A 131 6.35 9.74 5.34
CA LYS A 131 6.38 9.20 6.72
C LYS A 131 5.38 8.06 6.93
N ASP A 132 4.24 8.12 6.25
CA ASP A 132 3.16 7.13 6.34
C ASP A 132 2.53 6.97 4.95
N LEU A 133 2.02 5.78 4.65
CA LEU A 133 1.24 5.48 3.45
C LEU A 133 -0.21 5.95 3.59
N ALA A 134 -0.67 6.21 4.82
CA ALA A 134 -1.95 6.79 5.09
C ALA A 134 -2.01 8.26 4.63
N PRO A 135 -3.07 8.68 3.94
CA PRO A 135 -3.24 10.07 3.60
C PRO A 135 -3.46 10.91 4.87
N PRO A 136 -3.14 12.21 4.83
CA PRO A 136 -3.47 13.12 5.92
C PRO A 136 -4.96 13.07 6.28
N PRO A 137 -5.32 13.27 7.56
CA PRO A 137 -6.70 13.32 7.98
C PRO A 137 -7.45 14.41 7.22
N TRP A 138 -8.67 14.11 6.82
CA TRP A 138 -9.57 15.02 6.13
C TRP A 138 -10.74 15.40 7.04
N SER A 139 -11.35 16.54 6.78
CA SER A 139 -12.61 16.98 7.38
C SER A 139 -13.49 17.56 6.27
N LEU A 140 -14.82 17.51 6.45
CA LEU A 140 -15.74 18.09 5.47
C LEU A 140 -15.45 19.58 5.23
N GLN A 141 -15.08 20.33 6.26
CA GLN A 141 -14.68 21.72 6.16
C GLN A 141 -13.49 21.93 5.19
N LYS A 142 -12.40 21.17 5.36
CA LYS A 142 -11.22 21.24 4.49
C LYS A 142 -11.50 20.82 3.05
N ILE A 143 -12.52 20.00 2.84
CA ILE A 143 -12.97 19.60 1.50
C ILE A 143 -13.77 20.74 0.88
N ALA A 144 -14.71 21.33 1.62
CA ALA A 144 -15.54 22.44 1.18
C ALA A 144 -14.71 23.69 0.79
N GLU A 145 -13.63 23.98 1.54
CA GLU A 145 -12.70 25.07 1.23
C GLU A 145 -12.00 24.93 -0.14
N LYS A 146 -11.88 23.70 -0.67
CA LYS A 146 -11.26 23.42 -1.98
C LYS A 146 -12.28 23.37 -3.13
N GLY A 147 -13.54 23.72 -2.84
CA GLY A 147 -14.76 23.23 -3.50
C GLY A 147 -15.07 23.73 -4.90
N GLU A 148 -14.23 23.38 -5.88
CA GLU A 148 -14.55 23.60 -7.31
C GLU A 148 -14.97 22.32 -8.04
N ARG A 149 -15.02 21.17 -7.35
CA ARG A 149 -15.20 19.85 -7.98
C ARG A 149 -16.19 18.98 -7.19
N PRO A 150 -16.96 18.11 -7.87
CA PRO A 150 -17.85 17.17 -7.19
C PRO A 150 -17.06 16.22 -6.29
N VAL A 151 -17.62 15.90 -5.12
CA VAL A 151 -17.01 15.04 -4.11
C VAL A 151 -17.84 13.77 -3.96
N LEU A 152 -17.20 12.62 -4.11
CA LEU A 152 -17.80 11.32 -3.87
C LEU A 152 -17.31 10.75 -2.53
N PHE A 153 -18.26 10.42 -1.64
CA PHE A 153 -17.95 9.72 -0.39
C PHE A 153 -18.06 8.20 -0.58
N LEU A 154 -17.01 7.48 -0.20
CA LEU A 154 -17.02 6.02 -0.12
C LEU A 154 -17.31 5.61 1.33
N LEU A 155 -18.51 5.10 1.57
CA LEU A 155 -18.98 4.77 2.92
C LEU A 155 -18.71 3.30 3.25
N SER A 156 -18.22 3.05 4.46
CA SER A 156 -18.28 1.72 5.05
C SER A 156 -19.72 1.41 5.50
N PRO A 157 -20.11 0.14 5.60
CA PRO A 157 -21.41 -0.23 6.16
C PRO A 157 -21.66 0.47 7.51
N GLY A 158 -22.81 1.13 7.64
CA GLY A 158 -23.21 1.86 8.86
C GLY A 158 -22.63 3.27 9.02
N ALA A 159 -21.78 3.74 8.10
CA ALA A 159 -21.33 5.14 8.10
C ALA A 159 -22.34 6.04 7.38
N ASP A 160 -22.85 7.07 8.05
CA ASP A 160 -23.72 8.11 7.48
C ASP A 160 -23.05 9.49 7.63
N PRO A 161 -22.65 10.16 6.53
CA PRO A 161 -22.07 11.50 6.58
C PRO A 161 -23.12 12.61 6.73
N GLY A 162 -24.41 12.31 6.59
CA GLY A 162 -25.51 13.28 6.57
C GLY A 162 -25.53 14.25 7.76
N PRO A 163 -25.44 13.79 9.02
CA PRO A 163 -25.44 14.67 10.19
C PRO A 163 -24.28 15.67 10.19
N GLU A 164 -23.08 15.24 9.79
CA GLU A 164 -21.90 16.10 9.74
C GLU A 164 -22.01 17.13 8.59
N LEU A 165 -22.53 16.70 7.43
CA LEU A 165 -22.81 17.58 6.28
C LEU A 165 -23.81 18.68 6.65
N ARG A 166 -24.94 18.32 7.27
CA ARG A 166 -25.97 19.29 7.70
C ARG A 166 -25.42 20.29 8.73
N SER A 167 -24.58 19.83 9.65
CA SER A 167 -23.89 20.71 10.61
C SER A 167 -22.97 21.71 9.91
N LEU A 168 -22.17 21.23 8.93
CA LEU A 168 -21.29 22.09 8.15
C LEU A 168 -22.08 23.16 7.37
N VAL A 169 -23.16 22.77 6.70
CA VAL A 169 -24.06 23.69 5.97
C VAL A 169 -24.61 24.77 6.89
N ALA A 170 -25.11 24.40 8.07
CA ALA A 170 -25.65 25.34 9.05
C ALA A 170 -24.60 26.37 9.51
N SER A 171 -23.35 25.94 9.66
CA SER A 171 -22.24 26.83 10.04
C SER A 171 -21.74 27.73 8.89
N THR A 172 -21.86 27.29 7.64
CA THR A 172 -21.27 27.98 6.47
C THR A 172 -22.19 29.05 5.86
N ARG A 173 -23.50 29.03 6.17
CA ARG A 173 -24.51 29.98 5.64
C ARG A 173 -24.46 30.12 4.11
N LEU A 174 -24.73 29.01 3.42
CA LEU A 174 -24.74 28.95 1.95
C LEU A 174 -25.85 29.85 1.35
N PRO A 175 -25.54 30.80 0.45
CA PRO A 175 -26.53 31.76 -0.09
C PRO A 175 -27.69 31.12 -0.85
N GLN A 176 -27.42 30.05 -1.59
CA GLN A 176 -28.41 29.31 -2.38
C GLN A 176 -29.04 28.13 -1.61
N GLY A 177 -28.70 28.00 -0.32
CA GLY A 177 -29.12 26.88 0.51
C GLY A 177 -28.37 25.57 0.22
N PHE A 178 -28.88 24.48 0.78
CA PHE A 178 -28.37 23.12 0.60
C PHE A 178 -29.54 22.22 0.23
N ILE A 179 -29.40 21.48 -0.86
CA ILE A 179 -30.40 20.55 -1.35
C ILE A 179 -29.87 19.13 -1.16
N GLU A 180 -30.55 18.35 -0.32
CA GLU A 180 -30.22 16.93 -0.08
C GLU A 180 -31.28 16.06 -0.77
N ILE A 181 -30.85 15.14 -1.64
CA ILE A 181 -31.73 14.23 -2.36
C ILE A 181 -31.27 12.80 -2.12
N SER A 182 -32.13 11.99 -1.50
CA SER A 182 -31.90 10.56 -1.36
C SER A 182 -32.30 9.85 -2.66
N LEU A 183 -31.34 9.22 -3.34
CA LEU A 183 -31.60 8.49 -4.57
C LEU A 183 -32.37 7.20 -4.28
N GLY A 184 -33.51 7.05 -4.93
CA GLY A 184 -34.36 5.86 -4.93
C GLY A 184 -35.08 5.73 -6.26
N GLN A 185 -36.00 4.77 -6.39
CA GLN A 185 -36.78 4.60 -7.60
C GLN A 185 -37.56 5.88 -7.92
N GLY A 186 -37.35 6.45 -9.12
CA GLY A 186 -38.02 7.67 -9.59
C GLY A 186 -37.39 9.01 -9.17
N GLN A 187 -36.27 9.02 -8.43
CA GLN A 187 -35.67 10.27 -7.91
C GLN A 187 -34.62 10.91 -8.84
N VAL A 188 -34.24 10.23 -9.93
CA VAL A 188 -33.18 10.69 -10.84
C VAL A 188 -33.53 12.03 -11.49
N GLY A 189 -34.73 12.18 -12.05
CA GLY A 189 -35.13 13.44 -12.71
C GLY A 189 -35.19 14.63 -11.76
N GLN A 190 -35.57 14.42 -10.49
CA GLN A 190 -35.54 15.47 -9.47
C GLN A 190 -34.10 15.91 -9.17
N ALA A 191 -33.15 14.97 -9.11
CA ALA A 191 -31.74 15.27 -8.89
C ALA A 191 -31.13 16.06 -10.06
N GLU A 192 -31.44 15.69 -11.30
CA GLU A 192 -31.00 16.41 -12.51
C GLU A 192 -31.48 17.86 -12.50
N ILE A 193 -32.77 18.09 -12.28
CA ILE A 193 -33.36 19.45 -12.20
C ILE A 193 -32.73 20.27 -11.06
N ALA A 194 -32.42 19.63 -9.92
CA ALA A 194 -31.79 20.32 -8.80
C ALA A 194 -30.35 20.75 -9.13
N LEU A 195 -29.59 19.91 -9.84
CA LEU A 195 -28.24 20.25 -10.30
C LEU A 195 -28.26 21.41 -11.30
N GLU A 196 -29.18 21.41 -12.27
CA GLU A 196 -29.32 22.48 -13.27
C GLU A 196 -29.67 23.85 -12.67
N LYS A 197 -30.31 23.89 -11.49
CA LYS A 197 -30.66 25.15 -10.81
C LYS A 197 -29.50 25.78 -10.04
N VAL A 198 -28.51 24.98 -9.66
CA VAL A 198 -27.40 25.38 -8.76
C VAL A 198 -26.11 25.65 -9.54
N CYS A 199 -25.92 24.98 -10.69
CA CYS A 199 -24.85 25.24 -11.65
C CYS A 199 -25.13 26.45 -12.54
#